data_AF-A0A7W0M7H9-F1
#
_entry.id   AF-A0A7W0M7H9-F1
#
_cell.length_a   1.000
_cell.length_b   1.000
_cell.length_c   1.000
_cell.angle_alpha   90.00
_cell.angle_beta   90.00
_cell.angle_gamma   90.00
#
_symmetry.space_group_name_H-M   'P 1'
#
loop_
_entity.id
_entity.type
_entity.pdbx_description
1 polymer ?
#
loop_
_entity_poly.entity_id
_entity_poly.type
_entity_poly.pdbx_seq_one_letter_code
_entity_poly.pdbx_strand_id
1 'polypeptide(L)'
;MSATLTLEKNLLLELAAELMDGHVSYKFGAKPLLTKEIADIKAADCSGFVRYLLYHASDKRVKIAAGSWHQEEWCKNSGLPKVEYSTAGLSDGWLRIAFLPKKNGNPRHVWLILNGLTIESHGRTTGPNRRPWDLPKLKDNAHACFLLAQMYSPSVTPVTFPRSSWYCIAP
;
A
#
# COMPACT_ATOMS: atom_id res chain seq x y z
N MET A 1 11.82 11.37 19.76
CA MET A 1 10.54 10.66 19.60
C MET A 1 10.18 10.71 18.13
N SER A 2 10.13 9.57 17.44
CA SER A 2 9.73 9.53 16.03
C SER A 2 8.22 9.65 15.97
N ALA A 3 7.69 10.63 15.21
CA ALA A 3 6.25 10.77 15.04
C ALA A 3 5.71 9.54 14.29
N THR A 4 4.68 8.91 14.83
CA THR A 4 3.99 7.81 14.16
C THR A 4 3.39 8.31 12.85
N LEU A 5 3.78 7.70 11.72
CA LEU A 5 3.18 7.99 10.42
C LEU A 5 1.69 7.61 10.45
N THR A 6 0.83 8.52 10.03
CA THR A 6 -0.59 8.27 9.84
C THR A 6 -0.96 8.31 8.37
N LEU A 7 -1.81 7.38 7.93
CA LEU A 7 -2.31 7.30 6.55
C LEU A 7 -3.82 7.15 6.53
N GLU A 8 -4.45 7.78 5.54
CA GLU A 8 -5.88 7.61 5.34
C GLU A 8 -6.14 6.24 4.68
N LYS A 9 -7.01 5.44 5.31
CA LYS A 9 -7.30 4.07 4.86
C LYS A 9 -7.97 4.02 3.51
N ASN A 10 -8.99 4.85 3.30
CA ASN A 10 -9.80 4.79 2.09
C ASN A 10 -8.98 5.23 0.88
N LEU A 11 -8.28 6.36 1.00
CA LEU A 11 -7.35 6.83 -0.04
C LEU A 11 -6.31 5.77 -0.42
N LEU A 12 -5.65 5.11 0.54
CA LEU A 12 -4.68 4.05 0.23
C LEU A 12 -5.33 2.91 -0.57
N LEU A 13 -6.52 2.48 -0.17
CA LEU A 13 -7.24 1.37 -0.81
C LEU A 13 -7.80 1.75 -2.18
N GLU A 14 -8.24 2.99 -2.38
CA GLU A 14 -8.70 3.52 -3.67
C GLU A 14 -7.54 3.59 -4.67
N LEU A 15 -6.41 4.21 -4.29
CA LEU A 15 -5.20 4.25 -5.12
C LEU A 15 -4.71 2.84 -5.48
N ALA A 16 -4.77 1.91 -4.53
CA ALA A 16 -4.42 0.53 -4.77
C ALA A 16 -5.40 -0.14 -5.75
N ALA A 17 -6.70 0.06 -5.58
CA ALA A 17 -7.73 -0.52 -6.44
C ALA A 17 -7.60 -0.04 -7.89
N GLU A 18 -7.36 1.25 -8.11
CA GLU A 18 -7.18 1.79 -9.46
C GLU A 18 -5.96 1.18 -10.17
N LEU A 19 -4.84 1.02 -9.46
CA LEU A 19 -3.66 0.35 -10.01
C LEU A 19 -3.82 -1.17 -10.20
N MET A 20 -4.87 -1.77 -9.62
CA MET A 20 -5.16 -3.21 -9.64
C MET A 20 -6.27 -3.59 -10.61
N ASP A 21 -6.84 -2.65 -11.37
CA ASP A 21 -7.96 -2.90 -12.29
C ASP A 21 -7.60 -3.76 -13.52
N GLY A 22 -6.31 -4.12 -13.68
CA GLY A 22 -5.76 -4.90 -14.79
C GLY A 22 -4.95 -4.11 -15.82
N HIS A 23 -4.94 -2.77 -15.80
CA HIS A 23 -4.18 -1.97 -16.77
C HIS A 23 -2.67 -1.89 -16.47
N VAL A 24 -2.27 -2.18 -15.23
CA VAL A 24 -0.86 -2.17 -14.80
C VAL A 24 -0.30 -3.59 -14.75
N SER A 25 0.76 -3.87 -15.50
CA SER A 25 1.44 -5.16 -15.43
C SER A 25 2.63 -5.15 -14.47
N TYR A 26 3.04 -6.32 -13.98
CA TYR A 26 4.35 -6.44 -13.35
C TYR A 26 5.46 -6.31 -14.40
N LYS A 27 6.49 -5.51 -14.12
CA LYS A 27 7.74 -5.51 -14.90
C LYS A 27 8.91 -5.24 -13.99
N PHE A 28 9.85 -6.18 -13.91
CA PHE A 28 11.04 -6.04 -13.06
C PHE A 28 11.82 -4.77 -13.41
N GLY A 29 12.11 -3.93 -12.42
CA GLY A 29 12.78 -2.64 -12.60
C GLY A 29 11.83 -1.48 -12.94
N ALA A 30 10.55 -1.73 -13.23
CA ALA A 30 9.61 -0.66 -13.54
C ALA A 30 9.25 0.13 -12.28
N LYS A 31 9.63 1.42 -12.27
CA LYS A 31 9.27 2.37 -11.22
C LYS A 31 8.38 3.45 -11.84
N PRO A 32 7.07 3.49 -11.50
CA PRO A 32 6.25 4.62 -11.88
C PRO A 32 6.87 5.93 -11.39
N LEU A 33 6.83 6.96 -12.23
CA LEU A 33 7.19 8.31 -11.80
C LEU A 33 6.15 8.77 -10.78
N LEU A 34 6.59 9.41 -9.70
CA LEU A 34 5.71 9.88 -8.61
C LEU A 34 4.80 11.05 -9.01
N THR A 35 5.05 11.65 -10.18
CA THR A 35 4.25 12.73 -10.75
C THR A 35 3.31 12.23 -11.83
N LYS A 36 3.29 10.92 -12.10
CA LYS A 36 2.49 10.32 -13.17
C LYS A 36 1.08 10.08 -12.65
N GLU A 37 0.07 10.38 -13.45
CA GLU A 37 -1.31 10.01 -13.15
C GLU A 37 -1.48 8.49 -13.23
N ILE A 38 -2.39 7.94 -12.42
CA ILE A 38 -2.59 6.48 -12.31
C ILE A 38 -2.90 5.87 -13.67
N ALA A 39 -3.81 6.47 -14.45
CA ALA A 39 -4.23 5.98 -15.76
C ALA A 39 -3.08 5.80 -16.77
N ASP A 40 -1.99 6.56 -16.62
CA ASP A 40 -0.83 6.49 -17.51
C ASP A 40 0.22 5.47 -17.05
N ILE A 41 0.09 4.89 -15.86
CA ILE A 41 1.00 3.86 -15.36
C ILE A 41 0.68 2.54 -16.05
N LYS A 42 1.64 1.98 -16.79
CA LYS A 42 1.45 0.69 -17.50
C LYS A 42 2.16 -0.48 -16.85
N ALA A 43 3.15 -0.19 -16.01
CA ALA A 43 3.85 -1.23 -15.27
C ALA A 43 4.47 -0.72 -13.97
N ALA A 44 4.54 -1.61 -12.99
CA ALA A 44 5.24 -1.37 -11.73
C ALA A 44 5.82 -2.69 -11.19
N ASP A 45 7.04 -2.66 -10.68
CA ASP A 45 7.51 -3.74 -9.80
C ASP A 45 7.07 -3.53 -8.35
N CYS A 46 7.38 -4.49 -7.49
CA CYS A 46 6.98 -4.51 -6.09
C CYS A 46 7.30 -3.22 -5.35
N SER A 47 8.56 -2.78 -5.42
CA SER A 47 9.02 -1.59 -4.73
C SER A 47 8.55 -0.28 -5.39
N GLY A 48 8.42 -0.26 -6.72
CA GLY A 48 7.88 0.89 -7.45
C GLY A 48 6.41 1.13 -7.09
N PHE A 49 5.65 0.05 -7.01
CA PHE A 49 4.25 0.06 -6.59
C PHE A 49 4.08 0.55 -5.14
N VAL A 50 4.81 -0.05 -4.19
CA VAL A 50 4.78 0.38 -2.77
C VAL A 50 5.19 1.85 -2.63
N ARG A 51 6.24 2.28 -3.34
CA ARG A 51 6.71 3.67 -3.31
C ARG A 51 5.64 4.64 -3.80
N TYR A 52 4.96 4.31 -4.90
CA TYR A 52 3.91 5.14 -5.46
C TYR A 52 2.74 5.27 -4.48
N LEU A 53 2.23 4.15 -3.96
CA LEU A 53 1.13 4.17 -2.99
C LEU A 53 1.47 5.01 -1.75
N LEU A 54 2.64 4.79 -1.14
CA LEU A 54 3.01 5.52 0.07
C LEU A 54 3.23 7.01 -0.20
N TYR A 55 3.77 7.38 -1.36
CA TYR A 55 3.90 8.78 -1.73
C TYR A 55 2.54 9.46 -1.84
N HIS A 56 1.58 8.89 -2.57
CA HIS A 56 0.26 9.51 -2.77
C HIS A 56 -0.63 9.42 -1.52
N ALA A 57 -0.70 8.28 -0.84
CA ALA A 57 -1.52 8.10 0.36
C ALA A 57 -1.03 8.94 1.56
N SER A 58 0.22 9.40 1.54
CA SER A 58 0.79 10.26 2.58
C SER A 58 0.74 11.75 2.26
N ASP A 59 0.03 12.14 1.20
CA ASP A 59 0.08 13.50 0.65
C ASP A 59 1.53 13.96 0.38
N LYS A 60 2.29 13.11 -0.33
CA LYS A 60 3.65 13.38 -0.82
C LYS A 60 4.72 13.52 0.29
N ARG A 61 4.38 13.22 1.54
CA ARG A 61 5.29 13.31 2.71
C ARG A 61 6.29 12.16 2.77
N VAL A 62 5.84 10.94 2.45
CA VAL A 62 6.70 9.76 2.44
C VAL A 62 7.47 9.67 1.13
N LYS A 63 8.76 10.03 1.18
CA LYS A 63 9.67 10.02 0.02
C LYS A 63 10.71 8.90 0.16
N ILE A 64 10.25 7.65 0.07
CA ILE A 64 11.16 6.50 0.08
C ILE A 64 11.78 6.27 -1.31
N ALA A 65 13.03 5.82 -1.32
CA ALA A 65 13.66 5.38 -2.56
C ALA A 65 12.98 4.09 -3.09
N ALA A 66 13.10 3.86 -4.39
CA ALA A 66 12.67 2.60 -4.98
C ALA A 66 13.69 1.49 -4.68
N GLY A 67 13.28 0.23 -4.82
CA GLY A 67 14.09 -0.94 -4.46
C GLY A 67 13.82 -1.39 -3.03
N SER A 68 13.47 -2.67 -2.85
CA SER A 68 13.06 -3.21 -1.54
C SER A 68 14.16 -3.14 -0.48
N TRP A 69 15.44 -3.22 -0.87
CA TRP A 69 16.57 -2.99 0.04
C TRP A 69 16.55 -1.58 0.65
N HIS A 70 16.42 -0.53 -0.18
CA HIS A 70 16.37 0.85 0.30
C HIS A 70 15.12 1.13 1.12
N GLN A 71 14.00 0.48 0.83
CA GLN A 71 12.77 0.62 1.61
C GLN A 71 12.90 -0.04 2.99
N GLU A 72 13.55 -1.20 3.07
CA GLU A 72 13.84 -1.85 4.35
C GLU A 72 14.82 -1.02 5.18
N GLU A 73 15.88 -0.50 4.56
CA GLU A 73 16.84 0.41 5.19
C GLU A 73 16.15 1.68 5.70
N TRP A 74 15.24 2.26 4.91
CA TRP A 74 14.41 3.38 5.35
C TRP A 74 13.55 3.04 6.57
N CYS A 75 12.95 1.84 6.63
CA CYS A 75 12.17 1.41 7.79
C CYS A 75 13.04 1.35 9.05
N LYS A 76 14.25 0.80 8.94
CA LYS A 76 15.24 0.73 10.03
C LYS A 76 15.69 2.11 10.48
N ASN A 77 16.06 2.97 9.54
CA ASN A 77 16.58 4.32 9.83
C ASN A 77 15.50 5.27 10.37
N SER A 78 14.23 5.03 10.03
CA SER A 78 13.10 5.77 10.58
C SER A 78 12.70 5.31 12.00
N GLY A 79 13.37 4.27 12.51
CA GLY A 79 13.08 3.70 13.83
C GLY A 79 11.73 2.99 13.90
N LEU A 80 11.23 2.46 12.78
CA LEU A 80 9.95 1.75 12.76
C LEU A 80 10.05 0.46 13.59
N PRO A 81 9.05 0.16 14.45
CA PRO A 81 9.05 -1.08 15.21
C PRO A 81 9.03 -2.30 14.28
N LYS A 82 10.04 -3.17 14.42
CA LYS A 82 10.03 -4.49 13.79
C LYS A 82 9.06 -5.39 14.57
N VAL A 83 8.24 -6.16 13.86
CA VAL A 83 7.28 -7.10 14.44
C VAL A 83 7.42 -8.48 13.82
N GLU A 84 6.93 -9.49 14.52
CA GLU A 84 6.85 -10.86 14.00
C GLU A 84 5.85 -10.93 12.84
N TYR A 85 6.23 -11.61 11.76
CA TYR A 85 5.38 -11.73 10.57
C TYR A 85 4.05 -12.43 10.88
N SER A 86 4.00 -13.32 11.87
CA SER A 86 2.76 -13.97 12.34
C SER A 86 1.66 -12.99 12.78
N THR A 87 2.02 -11.75 13.09
CA THR A 87 1.08 -10.67 13.46
C THR A 87 0.70 -9.78 12.27
N ALA A 88 1.21 -10.07 11.07
CA ALA A 88 1.09 -9.15 9.93
C ALA A 88 -0.36 -8.98 9.44
N GLY A 89 -1.19 -10.01 9.60
CA GLY A 89 -2.58 -10.01 9.16
C GLY A 89 -3.60 -9.40 10.12
N LEU A 90 -3.18 -8.85 11.27
CA LEU A 90 -4.10 -8.29 12.25
C LEU A 90 -4.95 -7.15 11.66
N SER A 91 -6.21 -7.06 12.10
CA SER A 91 -7.13 -5.96 11.79
C SER A 91 -7.16 -4.97 12.95
N ASP A 92 -6.01 -4.33 13.21
CA ASP A 92 -5.74 -3.52 14.40
C ASP A 92 -5.46 -2.05 14.09
N GLY A 93 -5.86 -1.61 12.90
CA GLY A 93 -5.63 -0.24 12.45
C GLY A 93 -4.18 0.05 12.05
N TRP A 94 -3.30 -0.95 11.96
CA TRP A 94 -1.93 -0.75 11.49
C TRP A 94 -1.71 -1.29 10.07
N LEU A 95 -1.12 -0.45 9.24
CA LEU A 95 -0.49 -0.87 7.99
C LEU A 95 0.91 -1.41 8.31
N ARG A 96 1.24 -2.54 7.71
CA ARG A 96 2.55 -3.16 7.85
C ARG A 96 3.26 -3.25 6.51
N ILE A 97 4.59 -3.28 6.54
CA ILE A 97 5.44 -3.51 5.37
C ILE A 97 6.36 -4.69 5.65
N ALA A 98 6.45 -5.62 4.71
CA ALA A 98 7.25 -6.83 4.86
C ALA A 98 8.14 -7.09 3.65
N PHE A 99 9.18 -7.90 3.87
CA PHE A 99 10.27 -8.09 2.93
C PHE A 99 10.67 -9.56 2.79
N LEU A 100 10.81 -10.03 1.54
CA LEU A 100 11.51 -11.29 1.23
C LEU A 100 12.98 -11.01 0.94
N PRO A 101 13.91 -11.85 1.42
CA PRO A 101 15.30 -11.75 1.05
C PRO A 101 15.51 -12.17 -0.42
N LYS A 102 16.68 -11.85 -0.97
CA LYS A 102 17.13 -12.45 -2.24
C LYS A 102 17.51 -13.91 -1.93
N LYS A 103 16.90 -14.88 -2.60
CA LYS A 103 17.17 -16.31 -2.36
C LYS A 103 17.08 -17.12 -3.65
N ASN A 104 18.11 -17.89 -3.96
CA ASN A 104 18.16 -18.85 -5.08
C ASN A 104 17.68 -18.24 -6.41
N GLY A 105 18.26 -17.10 -6.82
CA GLY A 105 17.87 -16.41 -8.05
C GLY A 105 16.55 -15.61 -7.97
N ASN A 106 15.74 -15.78 -6.93
CA ASN A 106 14.56 -14.93 -6.73
C ASN A 106 14.98 -13.53 -6.27
N PRO A 107 14.45 -12.47 -6.90
CA PRO A 107 14.70 -11.10 -6.46
C PRO A 107 14.09 -10.87 -5.07
N ARG A 108 14.64 -9.89 -4.33
CA ARG A 108 14.00 -9.39 -3.11
C ARG A 108 12.60 -8.90 -3.44
N HIS A 109 11.68 -9.02 -2.49
CA HIS A 109 10.29 -8.58 -2.65
C HIS A 109 9.87 -7.69 -1.48
N VAL A 110 8.92 -6.81 -1.72
CA VAL A 110 8.32 -5.93 -0.70
C VAL A 110 6.83 -5.78 -0.97
N TRP A 111 6.05 -5.78 0.10
CA TRP A 111 4.60 -5.61 0.05
C TRP A 111 4.09 -4.93 1.31
N LEU A 112 2.89 -4.36 1.22
CA LEU A 112 2.15 -3.90 2.37
C LEU A 112 1.16 -4.98 2.83
N ILE A 113 0.78 -4.97 4.11
CA ILE A 113 -0.28 -5.81 4.66
C ILE A 113 -1.27 -4.94 5.43
N LEU A 114 -2.55 -5.12 5.12
CA LEU A 114 -3.65 -4.47 5.83
C LEU A 114 -4.84 -5.44 5.93
N ASN A 115 -5.31 -5.68 7.15
CA ASN A 115 -6.48 -6.52 7.45
C ASN A 115 -6.43 -7.90 6.77
N GLY A 116 -5.32 -8.63 6.96
CA GLY A 116 -5.18 -10.00 6.45
C GLY A 116 -4.93 -10.12 4.94
N LEU A 117 -4.73 -9.02 4.23
CA LEU A 117 -4.48 -9.05 2.79
C LEU A 117 -3.24 -8.24 2.44
N THR A 118 -2.49 -8.74 1.47
CA THR A 118 -1.40 -7.98 0.88
C THR A 118 -1.92 -6.84 0.02
N ILE A 119 -1.06 -5.84 -0.18
CA ILE A 119 -1.17 -4.83 -1.23
C ILE A 119 0.21 -4.82 -1.89
N GLU A 120 0.32 -5.45 -3.06
CA GLU A 120 1.62 -5.73 -3.68
C GLU A 120 1.54 -5.76 -5.21
N SER A 121 2.69 -5.66 -5.88
CA SER A 121 2.84 -5.99 -7.31
C SER A 121 3.84 -7.13 -7.46
N HIS A 122 3.41 -8.26 -8.01
CA HIS A 122 4.20 -9.49 -8.08
C HIS A 122 3.86 -10.31 -9.32
N GLY A 123 4.67 -11.35 -9.58
CA GLY A 123 4.41 -12.36 -10.61
C GLY A 123 4.49 -11.81 -12.04
N ARG A 124 5.08 -12.56 -12.96
CA ARG A 124 5.28 -12.06 -14.34
C ARG A 124 3.97 -11.72 -15.07
N THR A 125 2.86 -12.36 -14.70
CA THR A 125 1.56 -12.26 -15.35
C THR A 125 0.48 -11.65 -14.45
N THR A 126 0.79 -11.33 -13.19
CA THR A 126 -0.22 -10.90 -12.22
C THR A 126 -0.24 -9.39 -12.05
N GLY A 127 0.92 -8.76 -11.79
CA GLY A 127 0.93 -7.31 -11.53
C GLY A 127 0.45 -6.96 -10.12
N PRO A 128 -0.02 -5.72 -9.94
CA PRO A 128 -0.65 -5.27 -8.70
C PRO A 128 -1.85 -6.15 -8.35
N ASN A 129 -1.89 -6.67 -7.14
CA ASN A 129 -3.06 -7.38 -6.64
C ASN A 129 -3.09 -7.40 -5.09
N ARG A 130 -4.15 -8.03 -4.58
CA ARG A 130 -4.28 -8.43 -3.18
C ARG A 130 -4.37 -9.95 -3.10
N ARG A 131 -3.72 -10.54 -2.10
CA ARG A 131 -3.83 -11.97 -1.80
C ARG A 131 -3.69 -12.20 -0.29
N PRO A 132 -4.05 -13.40 0.22
CA PRO A 132 -3.88 -13.71 1.64
C PRO A 132 -2.43 -13.49 2.08
N TRP A 133 -2.25 -12.83 3.22
CA TRP A 133 -0.93 -12.50 3.78
C TRP A 133 -0.12 -13.74 4.20
N ASP A 134 -0.82 -14.83 4.50
CA ASP A 134 -0.31 -16.06 5.12
C ASP A 134 -0.01 -17.18 4.12
N LEU A 135 -0.02 -16.87 2.82
CA LEU A 135 0.45 -17.83 1.80
C LEU A 135 1.84 -18.36 2.18
N PRO A 136 2.10 -19.68 2.07
CA PRO A 136 3.35 -20.29 2.55
C PRO A 136 4.62 -19.58 2.05
N LYS A 137 4.63 -19.18 0.76
CA LYS A 137 5.74 -18.42 0.17
C LYS A 137 6.05 -17.11 0.92
N LEU A 138 5.03 -16.42 1.41
CA LEU A 138 5.18 -15.18 2.17
C LEU A 138 5.48 -15.47 3.63
N LYS A 139 4.62 -16.27 4.28
CA LYS A 139 4.70 -16.59 5.71
C LYS A 139 6.03 -17.22 6.11
N ASP A 140 6.52 -18.17 5.31
CA ASP A 140 7.69 -18.98 5.68
C ASP A 140 9.01 -18.32 5.27
N ASN A 141 8.98 -17.23 4.49
CA ASN A 141 10.18 -16.62 3.92
C ASN A 141 10.31 -15.11 4.19
N ALA A 142 9.32 -14.45 4.77
CA ALA A 142 9.44 -13.07 5.21
C ALA A 142 10.52 -12.96 6.30
N HIS A 143 11.56 -12.17 6.04
CA HIS A 143 12.68 -12.00 6.98
C HIS A 143 12.57 -10.71 7.82
N ALA A 144 11.74 -9.77 7.38
CA ALA A 144 11.47 -8.53 8.08
C ALA A 144 10.03 -8.08 7.86
N CYS A 145 9.43 -7.53 8.92
CA CYS A 145 8.10 -6.93 8.94
C CYS A 145 8.12 -5.76 9.92
N PHE A 146 7.51 -4.63 9.56
CA PHE A 146 7.50 -3.42 10.38
C PHE A 146 6.09 -2.83 10.48
N LEU A 147 5.78 -2.20 11.63
CA LEU A 147 4.63 -1.31 11.76
C LEU A 147 4.94 -0.03 10.97
N LEU A 148 4.27 0.16 9.84
CA LEU A 148 4.56 1.25 8.92
C LEU A 148 3.78 2.52 9.27
N ALA A 149 2.46 2.39 9.42
CA ALA A 149 1.59 3.53 9.65
C ALA A 149 0.35 3.14 10.43
N GLN A 150 -0.12 4.07 11.27
CA GLN A 150 -1.44 3.98 11.86
C GLN A 150 -2.46 4.47 10.84
N MET A 151 -3.47 3.64 10.58
CA MET A 151 -4.54 3.94 9.63
C MET A 151 -5.66 4.67 10.34
N TYR A 152 -6.18 5.71 9.70
CA TYR A 152 -7.40 6.37 10.12
C TYR A 152 -8.42 6.35 8.99
N SER A 153 -9.69 6.41 9.36
CA SER A 153 -10.81 6.64 8.45
C SER A 153 -11.50 7.92 8.91
N PRO A 154 -11.56 8.98 8.09
CA PRO A 154 -12.34 10.14 8.44
C PRO A 154 -13.79 9.70 8.68
N SER A 155 -14.42 10.21 9.74
CA SER A 155 -15.85 10.04 9.90
C SER A 155 -16.53 10.72 8.71
N VAL A 156 -17.26 9.95 7.91
CA VAL A 156 -18.13 10.52 6.87
C VAL A 156 -19.09 11.45 7.61
N THR A 157 -18.88 12.76 7.47
CA THR A 157 -19.87 13.72 7.95
C THR A 157 -21.04 13.59 6.97
N PRO A 158 -22.23 13.14 7.39
CA PRO A 158 -23.36 13.09 6.49
C PRO A 158 -23.62 14.52 6.00
N VAL A 159 -23.47 14.73 4.69
CA VAL A 159 -23.88 15.97 4.05
C VAL A 159 -25.40 16.03 4.22
N THR A 160 -25.84 16.83 5.19
CA THR A 160 -27.25 17.13 5.39
C THR A 160 -27.63 18.10 4.27
N PHE A 161 -28.20 17.56 3.19
CA PHE A 161 -28.86 18.41 2.20
C PHE A 161 -30.04 19.10 2.89
N PRO A 162 -30.12 20.44 2.91
CA PRO A 162 -31.34 21.10 3.36
C PRO A 162 -32.47 20.65 2.43
N ARG A 163 -33.54 20.10 3.02
CA ARG A 163 -34.78 19.81 2.28
C ARG A 163 -35.29 21.13 1.72
N SER A 164 -35.03 21.41 0.44
CA SER A 164 -35.73 22.46 -0.27
C SER A 164 -37.20 22.07 -0.34
N SER A 165 -38.02 22.92 0.25
CA SER A 165 -39.48 22.94 0.15
C SER A 165 -39.90 22.98 -1.31
N TRP A 166 -40.44 21.88 -1.81
CA TRP A 166 -41.18 21.86 -3.07
C TRP A 166 -42.48 22.64 -2.85
N TYR A 167 -42.53 23.87 -3.35
CA TYR A 167 -43.80 24.54 -3.61
C TYR A 167 -44.47 23.80 -4.76
N CYS A 168 -45.64 23.21 -4.48
CA CYS A 168 -46.57 22.76 -5.50
C CYS A 168 -47.04 23.98 -6.31
N ILE A 169 -46.85 23.94 -7.62
CA ILE A 169 -47.63 24.75 -8.56
C ILE A 169 -48.48 23.74 -9.34
N ALA A 170 -49.76 23.67 -9.01
CA ALA A 170 -50.76 23.01 -9.85
C ALA A 170 -51.32 24.07 -10.82
N PRO A 171 -51.53 23.74 -12.11
CA PRO A 171 -52.46 24.46 -12.95
C PRO A 171 -53.92 24.12 -12.58
#